data_AF-A0A7C1N3E9-F1
#
_entry.id   AF-A0A7C1N3E9-F1
#
_cell.length_a   1.000
_cell.length_b   1.000
_cell.length_c   1.000
_cell.angle_alpha   90.00
_cell.angle_beta   90.00
_cell.angle_gamma   90.00
#
_symmetry.space_group_name_H-M   'P 1'
#
loop_
_entity.id
_entity.type
_entity.pdbx_description
1 polymer ?
#
loop_
_entity_poly.entity_id
_entity_poly.type
_entity_poly.pdbx_seq_one_letter_code
_entity_poly.pdbx_strand_id
1 'polypeptide(L)'
;MESFAALEKILLHSEYQDADGNDFAIRKALIDTGGHRAAEVFEWARKMGNLVIPIKGADRQSAPLRWHKQEFYPGTNKQIPGGMQRLDIDVNYYKDKLSGKMEIAPDDPGAWRMCADCTEEWARQMCSETIDEKTGRWVPITENRPNHAWDLGGYGLALADLLGVRFWKREKPAAPSPAPAAESGWIKGQSGDRTGGGGSWLRRK
;
A
#
# COMPACT_ATOMS: atom_id res chain seq x y z
N MET A 1 -18.20 0.30 -14.59
CA MET A 1 -18.35 -0.79 -15.58
C MET A 1 -17.10 -1.64 -15.48
N GLU A 2 -17.21 -2.81 -14.86
CA GLU A 2 -16.06 -3.70 -14.60
C GLU A 2 -15.79 -4.55 -15.84
N SER A 3 -14.73 -4.21 -16.58
CA SER A 3 -14.30 -4.96 -17.76
C SER A 3 -12.80 -5.15 -17.77
N PHE A 4 -12.35 -6.21 -18.44
CA PHE A 4 -10.92 -6.46 -18.64
C PHE A 4 -10.22 -5.33 -19.41
N ALA A 5 -10.93 -4.64 -20.32
CA ALA A 5 -10.39 -3.48 -21.03
C ALA A 5 -10.12 -2.29 -20.08
N ALA A 6 -10.98 -2.08 -19.07
CA ALA A 6 -10.73 -1.07 -18.04
C ALA A 6 -9.50 -1.42 -17.19
N LEU A 7 -9.34 -2.70 -16.84
CA LEU A 7 -8.15 -3.19 -16.13
C LEU A 7 -6.88 -3.03 -16.97
N GLU A 8 -6.92 -3.33 -18.26
CA GLU A 8 -5.79 -3.12 -19.17
C GLU A 8 -5.34 -1.66 -19.21
N LYS A 9 -6.28 -0.71 -19.27
CA LYS A 9 -5.95 0.72 -19.21
C LYS A 9 -5.23 1.09 -17.91
N ILE A 10 -5.71 0.57 -16.78
CA ILE A 10 -5.10 0.80 -15.46
C ILE A 10 -3.70 0.18 -15.42
N LEU A 11 -3.56 -1.08 -15.85
CA LEU A 11 -2.33 -1.84 -15.71
C LEU A 11 -1.22 -1.45 -16.69
N LEU A 12 -1.57 -1.08 -17.92
CA LEU A 12 -0.62 -0.88 -19.03
C LEU A 12 -0.49 0.58 -19.47
N HIS A 13 -1.49 1.41 -19.21
CA HIS A 13 -1.60 2.73 -19.83
C HIS A 13 -1.81 3.86 -18.82
N SER A 14 -1.64 3.57 -17.53
CA SER A 14 -1.68 4.59 -16.47
C SER A 14 -0.29 4.81 -15.92
N GLU A 15 0.09 6.08 -15.78
CA GLU A 15 1.30 6.53 -15.11
C GLU A 15 0.91 6.99 -13.71
N TYR A 16 1.66 6.54 -12.70
CA TYR A 16 1.40 6.86 -11.29
C TYR A 16 2.51 7.77 -10.78
N GLN A 17 2.16 8.96 -10.32
CA GLN A 17 3.14 9.92 -9.81
C GLN A 17 3.30 9.81 -8.29
N ASP A 18 4.54 9.93 -7.82
CA ASP A 18 4.81 10.19 -6.41
C ASP A 18 4.62 11.68 -6.07
N ALA A 19 4.87 12.03 -4.80
CA ALA A 19 4.76 13.42 -4.33
C ALA A 19 5.79 14.36 -4.98
N ASP A 20 6.86 13.83 -5.56
CA ASP A 20 7.92 14.56 -6.25
C ASP A 20 7.67 14.66 -7.76
N GLY A 21 6.58 14.05 -8.27
CA GLY A 21 6.19 14.06 -9.67
C GLY A 21 6.90 13.02 -10.54
N ASN A 22 7.57 12.03 -9.94
CA ASN A 22 8.21 10.95 -10.69
C ASN A 22 7.16 9.93 -11.15
N ASP A 23 7.20 9.56 -12.43
CA ASP A 23 6.29 8.57 -13.00
C ASP A 23 6.72 7.14 -12.69
N PHE A 24 5.77 6.33 -12.21
CA PHE A 24 5.94 4.90 -11.94
C PHE A 24 4.95 4.07 -12.76
N ALA A 25 5.46 2.94 -13.25
CA ALA A 25 4.65 1.91 -13.89
C ALA A 25 4.35 0.76 -12.92
N ILE A 26 3.25 0.04 -13.16
CA ILE A 26 2.89 -1.14 -12.38
C ILE A 26 3.86 -2.27 -12.64
N ARG A 27 4.51 -2.76 -11.58
CA ARG A 27 5.49 -3.85 -11.67
C ARG A 27 4.85 -5.22 -11.83
N LYS A 28 3.79 -5.48 -11.05
CA LYS A 28 3.02 -6.73 -11.01
C LYS A 28 1.61 -6.47 -10.48
N ALA A 29 0.67 -7.31 -10.88
CA ALA A 29 -0.67 -7.37 -10.32
C ALA A 29 -1.07 -8.83 -10.02
N LEU A 30 -1.96 -9.01 -9.05
CA LEU A 30 -2.61 -10.29 -8.77
C LEU A 30 -4.06 -10.23 -9.26
N ILE A 31 -4.58 -11.35 -9.76
CA ILE A 31 -6.00 -11.47 -10.09
C ILE A 31 -6.58 -12.78 -9.54
N ASP A 32 -7.64 -12.67 -8.74
CA ASP A 32 -8.26 -13.85 -8.15
C ASP A 32 -9.04 -14.67 -9.19
N THR A 33 -8.87 -15.99 -9.11
CA THR A 33 -9.49 -16.97 -10.01
C THR A 33 -10.63 -17.75 -9.36
N GLY A 34 -10.99 -17.43 -8.10
CA GLY A 34 -12.01 -18.14 -7.32
C GLY A 34 -13.46 -17.98 -7.81
N GLY A 35 -13.74 -17.00 -8.66
CA GLY A 35 -15.10 -16.71 -9.14
C GLY A 35 -15.58 -17.56 -10.34
N HIS A 36 -16.82 -17.28 -10.78
CA HIS A 36 -17.50 -18.00 -11.88
C HIS A 36 -16.86 -17.83 -13.28
N ARG A 37 -15.85 -16.95 -13.42
CA ARG A 37 -15.19 -16.60 -14.70
C ARG A 37 -13.74 -17.07 -14.79
N ALA A 38 -13.36 -18.09 -14.02
CA ALA A 38 -11.97 -18.55 -13.91
C ALA A 38 -11.29 -18.77 -15.29
N ALA A 39 -11.93 -19.48 -16.22
CA ALA A 39 -11.36 -19.72 -17.56
C ALA A 39 -11.05 -18.43 -18.34
N GLU A 40 -11.90 -17.41 -18.20
CA GLU A 40 -11.72 -16.11 -18.84
C GLU A 40 -10.60 -15.31 -18.18
N VAL A 41 -10.51 -15.35 -16.85
CA VAL A 41 -9.40 -14.74 -16.08
C VAL A 41 -8.07 -15.35 -16.49
N PHE A 42 -7.98 -16.68 -16.64
CA PHE A 42 -6.78 -17.36 -17.12
C PHE A 42 -6.41 -16.91 -18.55
N GLU A 43 -7.38 -16.81 -19.45
CA GLU A 43 -7.12 -16.36 -20.82
C GLU A 43 -6.66 -14.89 -20.87
N TRP A 44 -7.24 -14.03 -20.05
CA TRP A 44 -6.85 -12.63 -19.96
C TRP A 44 -5.46 -12.47 -19.33
N ALA A 45 -5.18 -13.14 -18.21
CA ALA A 45 -3.88 -13.14 -17.56
C ALA A 45 -2.77 -13.63 -18.51
N ARG A 46 -3.09 -14.60 -19.39
CA ARG A 46 -2.16 -15.09 -20.43
C ARG A 46 -1.71 -13.98 -21.37
N LYS A 47 -2.64 -13.10 -21.76
CA LYS A 47 -2.36 -11.96 -22.65
C LYS A 47 -1.54 -10.87 -21.96
N MET A 48 -1.66 -10.75 -20.63
CA MET A 48 -0.86 -9.83 -19.81
C MET A 48 0.57 -10.35 -19.54
N GLY A 49 0.89 -11.57 -19.97
CA GLY A 49 2.21 -12.18 -19.84
C GLY A 49 2.66 -12.24 -18.38
N ASN A 50 3.84 -11.69 -18.11
CA ASN A 50 4.41 -11.70 -16.76
C ASN A 50 3.83 -10.61 -15.85
N LEU A 51 2.99 -9.68 -16.33
CA LEU A 51 2.51 -8.58 -15.50
C LEU A 51 1.49 -9.04 -14.45
N VAL A 52 0.58 -9.93 -14.86
CA VAL A 52 -0.54 -10.39 -14.03
C VAL A 52 -0.30 -11.83 -13.60
N ILE A 53 -0.44 -12.09 -12.31
CA ILE A 53 -0.35 -13.43 -11.72
C ILE A 53 -1.76 -13.87 -11.32
N PRO A 54 -2.30 -14.95 -11.88
CA PRO A 54 -3.54 -15.52 -11.39
C PRO A 54 -3.31 -16.15 -10.02
N ILE A 55 -4.22 -15.87 -9.08
CA ILE A 55 -4.12 -16.35 -7.70
C ILE A 55 -5.33 -17.19 -7.30
N LYS A 56 -5.17 -17.94 -6.22
CA LYS A 56 -6.27 -18.57 -5.50
C LYS A 56 -6.01 -18.47 -4.00
N GLY A 57 -7.00 -18.00 -3.26
CA GLY A 57 -6.99 -18.12 -1.80
C GLY A 57 -7.04 -19.60 -1.37
N ALA A 58 -6.10 -20.01 -0.53
CA ALA A 58 -6.08 -21.34 0.06
C ALA A 58 -6.19 -21.24 1.58
N ASP A 59 -7.16 -21.96 2.14
CA ASP A 59 -7.40 -22.02 3.58
C ASP A 59 -6.28 -22.78 4.31
N ARG A 60 -5.75 -23.85 3.71
CA ARG A 60 -4.68 -24.66 4.31
C ARG A 60 -3.57 -24.91 3.31
N GLN A 61 -2.35 -24.51 3.68
CA GLN A 61 -1.16 -24.85 2.93
C GLN A 61 0.10 -24.87 3.81
N SER A 62 1.17 -25.47 3.29
CA SER A 62 2.43 -25.69 4.02
C SER A 62 3.38 -24.49 3.98
N ALA A 63 3.13 -23.52 3.10
CA ALA A 63 3.92 -22.31 2.96
C ALA A 63 3.00 -21.14 2.60
N PRO A 64 3.28 -19.89 2.98
CA PRO A 64 2.37 -18.76 2.70
C PRO A 64 2.07 -18.53 1.21
N LEU A 65 3.02 -18.86 0.36
CA LEU A 65 2.95 -18.71 -1.10
C LEU A 65 3.37 -20.02 -1.77
N ARG A 66 2.52 -20.55 -2.64
CA ARG A 66 2.81 -21.79 -3.37
C ARG A 66 2.45 -21.69 -4.83
N TRP A 67 3.42 -21.98 -5.69
CA TRP A 67 3.19 -22.05 -7.13
C TRP A 67 2.56 -23.39 -7.52
N HIS A 68 1.51 -23.32 -8.32
CA HIS A 68 0.81 -24.45 -8.90
C HIS A 68 0.84 -24.35 -10.42
N LYS A 69 1.19 -25.45 -11.08
CA LYS A 69 1.08 -25.54 -12.54
C LYS A 69 -0.39 -25.71 -12.92
N GLN A 70 -0.91 -24.79 -13.72
CA GLN A 70 -2.25 -24.88 -14.31
C GLN A 70 -2.09 -25.32 -15.77
N GLU A 71 -2.39 -26.58 -16.05
CA GLU A 71 -2.23 -27.17 -17.39
C GLU A 71 -3.48 -27.03 -18.26
N PHE A 72 -4.67 -27.02 -17.65
CA PHE A 72 -5.96 -26.97 -18.33
C PHE A 72 -6.79 -25.79 -17.86
N TYR A 73 -7.66 -25.25 -18.73
CA TYR A 73 -8.63 -24.25 -18.27
C TYR A 73 -9.58 -24.88 -17.24
N PRO A 74 -9.91 -24.17 -16.14
CA PRO A 74 -10.80 -24.68 -15.11
C PRO A 74 -12.12 -25.23 -15.67
N GLY A 75 -12.48 -26.44 -15.26
CA GLY A 75 -13.72 -27.11 -15.70
C GLY A 75 -13.67 -27.68 -17.12
N THR A 76 -12.49 -27.73 -17.77
CA THR A 76 -12.36 -28.26 -19.13
C THR A 76 -11.12 -29.15 -19.28
N ASN A 77 -11.06 -29.93 -20.36
CA ASN A 77 -9.86 -30.65 -20.80
C ASN A 77 -9.03 -29.87 -21.82
N LYS A 78 -9.33 -28.59 -22.03
CA LYS A 78 -8.60 -27.74 -22.97
C LYS A 78 -7.28 -27.32 -22.30
N GLN A 79 -6.15 -27.68 -22.90
CA GLN A 79 -4.84 -27.25 -22.42
C GLN A 79 -4.68 -25.73 -22.57
N ILE A 80 -4.00 -25.12 -21.60
CA ILE A 80 -3.60 -23.71 -21.67
C ILE A 80 -2.35 -23.61 -22.55
N PRO A 81 -2.41 -22.92 -23.69
CA PRO A 81 -1.26 -22.77 -24.58
C PRO A 81 -0.09 -22.09 -23.85
N GLY A 82 1.10 -22.71 -23.91
CA GLY A 82 2.30 -22.24 -23.22
C GLY A 82 2.37 -22.61 -21.73
N GLY A 83 1.33 -23.24 -21.17
CA GLY A 83 1.20 -23.48 -19.74
C GLY A 83 1.03 -22.19 -18.94
N MET A 84 0.51 -22.30 -17.72
CA MET A 84 0.42 -21.18 -16.80
C MET A 84 0.72 -21.61 -15.38
N GLN A 85 1.20 -20.69 -14.57
CA GLN A 85 1.33 -20.87 -13.13
C GLN A 85 0.28 -20.04 -12.42
N ARG A 86 -0.36 -20.66 -11.42
CA ARG A 86 -1.22 -19.99 -10.44
C ARG A 86 -0.46 -19.91 -9.12
N LEU A 87 -0.64 -18.82 -8.39
CA LEU A 87 -0.11 -18.66 -7.05
C LEU A 87 -1.22 -18.91 -6.01
N ASP A 88 -1.07 -19.95 -5.20
CA ASP A 88 -1.94 -20.19 -4.06
C ASP A 88 -1.42 -19.37 -2.87
N ILE A 89 -2.31 -18.61 -2.23
CA ILE A 89 -1.98 -17.65 -1.17
C ILE A 89 -2.67 -18.07 0.13
N ASP A 90 -1.91 -18.11 1.22
CA ASP A 90 -2.43 -18.50 2.53
C ASP A 90 -3.22 -17.32 3.08
N VAL A 91 -4.53 -17.40 2.92
CA VAL A 91 -5.41 -16.28 3.27
C VAL A 91 -5.36 -15.98 4.76
N ASN A 92 -5.22 -17.00 5.60
CA ASN A 92 -5.17 -16.81 7.05
C ASN A 92 -3.89 -16.08 7.43
N TYR A 93 -2.75 -16.56 6.94
CA TYR A 93 -1.44 -15.96 7.21
C TYR A 93 -1.37 -14.48 6.79
N TYR A 94 -1.89 -14.15 5.61
CA TYR A 94 -1.84 -12.78 5.12
C TYR A 94 -2.89 -11.86 5.75
N LYS A 95 -4.05 -12.38 6.16
CA LYS A 95 -5.03 -11.63 6.94
C LYS A 95 -4.55 -11.36 8.37
N ASP A 96 -3.84 -12.30 9.00
CA ASP A 96 -3.17 -12.07 10.28
C ASP A 96 -2.14 -10.94 10.18
N LYS A 97 -1.31 -10.96 9.12
CA LYS A 97 -0.36 -9.87 8.84
C LYS A 97 -1.05 -8.54 8.60
N LEU A 98 -2.17 -8.53 7.87
CA LEU A 98 -2.92 -7.31 7.60
C LEU A 98 -3.52 -6.74 8.89
N SER A 99 -4.15 -7.58 9.71
CA SER A 99 -4.67 -7.19 11.03
C SER A 99 -3.58 -6.54 11.89
N GLY A 100 -2.43 -7.22 12.05
CA GLY A 100 -1.32 -6.68 12.83
C GLY A 100 -0.76 -5.36 12.26
N LYS A 101 -0.88 -5.11 10.95
CA LYS A 101 -0.51 -3.82 10.34
C LYS A 101 -1.52 -2.71 10.59
N MET A 102 -2.80 -3.03 10.74
CA MET A 102 -3.84 -2.06 11.05
C MET A 102 -3.83 -1.67 12.54
N GLU A 103 -3.28 -2.52 13.41
CA GLU A 103 -3.10 -2.21 14.84
C GLU A 103 -1.96 -1.22 15.12
N ILE A 104 -1.02 -1.07 14.18
CA ILE A 104 0.05 -0.09 14.27
C ILE A 104 -0.53 1.31 14.06
N ALA A 105 -0.13 2.28 14.89
CA ALA A 105 -0.59 3.66 14.76
C ALA A 105 -0.30 4.20 13.35
N PRO A 106 -1.20 5.01 12.73
CA PRO A 106 -1.08 5.40 11.32
C PRO A 106 0.26 6.04 10.91
N ASP A 107 0.90 6.74 11.84
CA ASP A 107 2.16 7.44 11.62
C ASP A 107 3.40 6.60 11.96
N ASP A 108 3.21 5.43 12.57
CA ASP A 108 4.30 4.55 12.95
C ASP A 108 4.83 3.72 11.78
N PRO A 109 6.14 3.45 11.73
CA PRO A 109 6.74 2.63 10.68
C PRO A 109 6.08 1.25 10.58
N GLY A 110 5.55 0.95 9.40
CA GLY A 110 4.96 -0.36 9.09
C GLY A 110 3.43 -0.40 9.14
N ALA A 111 2.78 0.69 9.53
CA ALA A 111 1.32 0.85 9.51
C ALA A 111 0.73 0.63 8.12
N TRP A 112 -0.50 0.11 8.10
CA TRP A 112 -1.32 0.09 6.89
C TRP A 112 -1.85 1.50 6.60
N ARG A 113 -1.56 2.03 5.42
CA ARG A 113 -2.03 3.35 4.99
C ARG A 113 -3.13 3.19 3.96
N MET A 114 -4.25 3.87 4.17
CA MET A 114 -5.34 3.92 3.21
C MET A 114 -5.14 5.08 2.24
N CYS A 115 -5.72 4.98 1.04
CA CYS A 115 -5.78 6.11 0.11
C CYS A 115 -6.58 7.26 0.75
N ALA A 116 -6.25 8.51 0.40
CA ALA A 116 -6.99 9.69 0.89
C ALA A 116 -8.48 9.63 0.51
N ASP A 117 -8.76 9.03 -0.63
CA ASP A 117 -10.07 8.85 -1.26
C ASP A 117 -10.74 7.51 -0.86
N CYS A 118 -10.30 6.91 0.26
CA CYS A 118 -10.94 5.73 0.85
C CYS A 118 -12.42 6.01 1.16
N THR A 119 -13.30 5.17 0.64
CA THR A 119 -14.76 5.31 0.85
C THR A 119 -15.20 4.60 2.12
N GLU A 120 -16.35 5.00 2.68
CA GLU A 120 -16.94 4.29 3.83
C GLU A 120 -17.26 2.82 3.50
N GLU A 121 -17.67 2.55 2.25
CA GLU A 121 -17.90 1.18 1.79
C GLU A 121 -16.62 0.34 1.84
N TRP A 122 -15.49 0.91 1.38
CA TRP A 122 -14.20 0.24 1.46
C TRP A 122 -13.82 -0.06 2.91
N ALA A 123 -13.92 0.94 3.80
CA ALA A 123 -13.66 0.76 5.23
C ALA A 123 -14.58 -0.31 5.86
N ARG A 124 -15.85 -0.37 5.45
CA ARG A 124 -16.81 -1.38 5.92
C ARG A 124 -16.45 -2.80 5.46
N GLN A 125 -15.92 -2.95 4.24
CA GLN A 125 -15.43 -4.22 3.72
C GLN A 125 -14.11 -4.64 4.39
N MET A 126 -13.25 -3.70 4.83
CA MET A 126 -12.06 -4.02 5.63
C MET A 126 -12.40 -4.65 6.99
N CYS A 127 -13.63 -4.48 7.48
CA CYS A 127 -14.13 -5.06 8.74
C CYS A 127 -15.17 -6.17 8.50
N SER A 128 -15.09 -6.90 7.38
CA SER A 128 -16.11 -7.91 7.02
C SER A 128 -15.94 -9.26 7.73
N GLU A 129 -14.77 -9.54 8.28
CA GLU A 129 -14.39 -10.84 8.86
C GLU A 129 -13.86 -10.68 10.29
N THR A 130 -13.95 -11.77 11.05
CA THR A 130 -13.40 -11.90 12.41
C THR A 130 -12.69 -13.24 12.56
N ILE A 131 -11.86 -13.39 13.58
CA ILE A 131 -11.23 -14.68 13.90
C ILE A 131 -12.24 -15.56 14.64
N ASP A 132 -12.45 -16.77 14.14
CA ASP A 132 -13.15 -17.84 14.85
C ASP A 132 -12.23 -18.41 15.96
N GLU A 133 -12.65 -18.27 17.22
CA GLU A 133 -11.84 -18.66 18.39
C GLU A 133 -11.51 -20.15 18.46
N LYS A 134 -12.31 -21.02 17.83
CA LYS A 134 -12.12 -22.48 17.89
C LYS A 134 -11.08 -22.94 16.87
N THR A 135 -11.11 -22.34 15.70
CA THR A 135 -10.30 -22.74 14.55
C THR A 135 -9.08 -21.84 14.34
N GLY A 136 -9.08 -20.65 14.93
CA GLY A 136 -8.08 -19.60 14.72
C GLY A 136 -8.10 -19.05 13.30
N ARG A 137 -9.27 -19.09 12.62
CA ARG A 137 -9.40 -18.73 11.20
C ARG A 137 -10.27 -17.52 10.98
N TRP A 138 -9.93 -16.73 9.97
CA TRP A 138 -10.78 -15.64 9.51
C TRP A 138 -12.07 -16.18 8.91
N VAL A 139 -13.20 -15.74 9.46
CA VAL A 139 -14.56 -16.11 9.04
C VAL A 139 -15.39 -14.85 8.80
N PRO A 140 -16.33 -14.86 7.84
CA PRO A 140 -17.27 -13.75 7.66
C PRO A 140 -18.08 -13.48 8.93
N ILE A 141 -18.20 -12.21 9.31
CA ILE A 141 -19.06 -11.79 10.44
C ILE A 141 -20.54 -12.00 10.11
N THR A 142 -20.90 -11.80 8.84
CA THR A 142 -22.25 -11.97 8.32
C THR A 142 -22.17 -12.69 6.99
N GLU A 143 -23.08 -13.63 6.76
CA GLU A 143 -23.19 -14.31 5.47
C GLU A 143 -23.40 -13.30 4.33
N ASN A 144 -22.77 -13.57 3.18
CA ASN A 144 -22.86 -12.77 1.96
C ASN A 144 -22.43 -11.29 2.09
N ARG A 145 -21.73 -10.93 3.16
CA ARG A 145 -21.15 -9.60 3.29
C ARG A 145 -19.97 -9.46 2.30
N PRO A 146 -19.92 -8.40 1.48
CA PRO A 146 -18.76 -8.14 0.63
C PRO A 146 -17.49 -7.96 1.45
N ASN A 147 -16.41 -8.64 1.02
CA ASN A 147 -15.11 -8.65 1.69
C ASN A 147 -13.95 -8.30 0.73
N HIS A 148 -14.25 -7.74 -0.45
CA HIS A 148 -13.28 -7.56 -1.52
C HIS A 148 -12.09 -6.69 -1.08
N ALA A 149 -12.34 -5.60 -0.33
CA ALA A 149 -11.27 -4.78 0.22
C ALA A 149 -10.33 -5.56 1.15
N TRP A 150 -10.91 -6.42 2.01
CA TRP A 150 -10.15 -7.25 2.95
C TRP A 150 -9.25 -8.25 2.24
N ASP A 151 -9.80 -8.96 1.24
CA ASP A 151 -9.04 -9.91 0.43
C ASP A 151 -7.95 -9.19 -0.40
N LEU A 152 -8.26 -8.04 -1.01
CA LEU A 152 -7.28 -7.22 -1.74
C LEU A 152 -6.13 -6.77 -0.84
N GLY A 153 -6.41 -6.38 0.40
CA GLY A 153 -5.37 -6.03 1.38
C GLY A 153 -4.42 -7.20 1.65
N GLY A 154 -4.98 -8.38 1.92
CA GLY A 154 -4.18 -9.60 2.15
C GLY A 154 -3.35 -9.99 0.94
N TYR A 155 -3.93 -9.94 -0.26
CA TYR A 155 -3.22 -10.22 -1.51
C TYR A 155 -2.15 -9.17 -1.83
N GLY A 156 -2.37 -7.90 -1.49
CA GLY A 156 -1.34 -6.86 -1.60
C GLY A 156 -0.10 -7.17 -0.77
N LEU A 157 -0.27 -7.64 0.46
CA LEU A 157 0.83 -8.09 1.30
C LEU A 157 1.52 -9.36 0.75
N ALA A 158 0.74 -10.28 0.18
CA ALA A 158 1.27 -11.46 -0.50
C ALA A 158 2.14 -11.09 -1.70
N LEU A 159 1.71 -10.12 -2.52
CA LEU A 159 2.50 -9.62 -3.63
C LEU A 159 3.78 -8.91 -3.15
N ALA A 160 3.69 -8.11 -2.09
CA ALA A 160 4.85 -7.43 -1.51
C ALA A 160 5.91 -8.42 -0.99
N ASP A 161 5.47 -9.51 -0.35
CA ASP A 161 6.34 -10.60 0.09
C ASP A 161 6.96 -11.34 -1.12
N LEU A 162 6.15 -11.66 -2.15
CA LEU A 162 6.62 -12.31 -3.37
C LEU A 162 7.70 -11.48 -4.08
N LEU A 163 7.53 -10.17 -4.11
CA LEU A 163 8.48 -9.23 -4.72
C LEU A 163 9.69 -8.91 -3.83
N GLY A 164 9.67 -9.37 -2.57
CA GLY A 164 10.73 -9.10 -1.61
C GLY A 164 10.85 -7.62 -1.25
N VAL A 165 9.75 -6.86 -1.25
CA VAL A 165 9.74 -5.40 -1.03
C VAL A 165 10.47 -4.99 0.24
N ARG A 166 10.36 -5.81 1.31
CA ARG A 166 11.06 -5.59 2.58
C ARG A 166 12.60 -5.56 2.46
N PHE A 167 13.15 -6.10 1.38
CA PHE A 167 14.59 -6.16 1.10
C PHE A 167 15.05 -5.14 0.06
N TRP A 168 14.12 -4.32 -0.47
CA TRP A 168 14.49 -3.29 -1.43
C TRP A 168 15.34 -2.22 -0.76
N LYS A 169 16.36 -1.74 -1.47
CA LYS A 169 17.18 -0.62 -0.99
C LYS A 169 16.28 0.61 -0.90
N ARG A 170 16.21 1.22 0.28
CA ARG A 170 15.59 2.53 0.44
C ARG A 170 16.63 3.58 0.08
N GLU A 171 16.28 4.49 -0.83
CA GLU A 171 17.06 5.72 -0.96
C GLU A 171 16.95 6.50 0.34
N LYS A 172 18.08 6.98 0.86
CA LYS A 172 18.06 7.85 2.03
C LYS A 172 17.40 9.15 1.60
N PRO A 173 16.41 9.68 2.36
CA PRO A 173 15.98 11.05 2.15
C PRO A 173 17.20 11.96 2.19
N ALA A 174 17.33 12.86 1.21
CA ALA A 174 18.36 13.88 1.26
C ALA A 174 18.25 14.62 2.60
N ALA A 175 19.36 14.76 3.33
CA ALA A 175 19.35 15.50 4.58
C ALA A 175 18.80 16.91 4.31
N PRO A 176 17.90 17.44 5.15
CA PRO A 176 17.40 18.80 4.96
C PRO A 176 18.58 19.76 4.90
N SER A 177 18.66 20.53 3.81
CA SER A 177 19.68 21.57 3.65
C SER A 177 19.59 22.50 4.87
N PRO A 178 20.72 22.84 5.54
CA PRO A 178 20.68 23.76 6.66
C PRO A 178 20.06 25.07 6.19
N ALA A 179 18.96 25.48 6.85
CA ALA A 179 18.30 26.74 6.58
C ALA A 179 19.34 27.88 6.63
N PRO A 180 19.28 28.86 5.71
CA PRO A 180 20.18 30.00 5.77
C PRO A 180 20.01 30.66 7.14
N ALA A 181 21.13 30.80 7.86
CA ALA A 181 21.17 31.49 9.14
C ALA A 181 20.55 32.88 8.95
N ALA A 182 19.44 33.14 9.65
CA ALA A 182 18.86 34.47 9.66
C ALA A 182 19.92 35.45 10.18
N GLU A 183 20.34 36.38 9.32
CA GLU A 183 21.24 37.47 9.71
C GLU A 183 20.59 38.25 10.86
N SER A 184 21.20 38.20 12.03
CA SER A 184 20.83 39.05 13.15
C SER A 184 21.15 40.50 12.80
N GLY A 185 20.10 41.28 12.51
CA GLY A 185 20.20 42.72 12.29
C GLY A 185 20.74 43.43 13.53
N TRP A 186 22.02 43.75 13.51
CA TRP A 186 22.66 44.63 14.48
C TRP A 186 21.99 46.00 14.46
N ILE A 187 21.39 46.40 15.59
CA ILE A 187 20.76 47.70 15.80
C ILE A 187 21.84 48.79 15.68
N LYS A 188 21.80 49.58 14.60
CA LYS A 188 22.54 50.85 14.50
C LYS A 188 21.84 51.90 15.38
N GLY A 189 22.58 52.45 16.33
CA GLY A 189 22.12 53.47 17.26
C GLY A 189 21.56 54.71 16.56
N GLN A 190 20.47 55.24 17.12
CA GLN A 190 20.01 56.58 16.85
C GLN A 190 20.42 57.49 18.01
N SER A 191 21.27 58.46 17.65
CA SER A 191 21.61 59.65 18.39
C SER A 191 20.34 60.46 18.71
N GLY A 192 19.99 60.56 20.00
CA GLY A 192 19.01 61.52 20.50
C GLY A 192 19.71 62.75 21.04
N ASP A 193 19.81 63.79 20.21
CA ASP A 193 20.17 65.14 20.61
C ASP A 193 19.08 65.71 21.55
N ARG A 194 19.45 66.02 22.79
CA ARG A 194 18.69 66.90 23.68
C ARG A 194 19.64 67.88 24.34
N THR A 195 19.63 69.05 23.76
CA THR A 195 20.17 70.29 24.30
C THR A 195 19.42 70.72 25.57
N GLY A 196 20.21 71.20 26.54
CA GLY A 196 19.82 72.31 27.42
C GLY A 196 19.32 72.00 28.83
N GLY A 197 20.16 72.30 29.83
CA GLY A 197 19.66 73.03 31.01
C GLY A 197 20.04 72.52 32.40
N GLY A 198 21.29 72.76 32.82
CA GLY A 198 21.60 73.37 34.13
C GLY A 198 21.57 72.51 35.42
N GLY A 199 22.72 72.42 36.10
CA GLY A 199 22.76 72.14 37.56
C GLY A 199 23.99 71.40 38.08
N SER A 200 25.12 72.10 38.21
CA SER A 200 26.21 71.76 39.16
C SER A 200 25.63 71.68 40.59
N TRP A 201 26.09 70.85 41.54
CA TRP A 201 27.30 71.08 42.34
C TRP A 201 27.69 69.89 43.24
N LEU A 202 28.98 69.89 43.56
CA LEU A 202 29.74 69.08 44.51
C LEU A 202 29.22 69.00 45.97
N ARG A 203 29.68 67.92 46.63
CA ARG A 203 30.25 67.80 48.00
C ARG A 203 29.34 67.61 49.23
N ARG A 204 29.53 66.41 49.81
CA ARG A 204 29.73 66.07 51.24
C ARG A 204 29.64 67.23 52.26
N LYS A 205 28.79 67.03 53.27
CA LYS A 205 29.24 66.77 54.65
C LYS A 205 28.64 65.47 55.13
#